data_AF-G7CLG0-F1
#
_entry.id   AF-G7CLG0-F1
#
_cell.length_a   1.000
_cell.length_b   1.000
_cell.length_c   1.000
_cell.angle_alpha   90.00
_cell.angle_beta   90.00
_cell.angle_gamma   90.00
#
_symmetry.space_group_name_H-M   'P 1'
#
loop_
_entity.id
_entity.type
_entity.pdbx_description
1 polymer ?
#
loop_
_entity_poly.entity_id
_entity_poly.type
_entity_poly.pdbx_seq_one_letter_code
_entity_poly.pdbx_strand_id
1 'polypeptide(L)'
;MWELAVLMLLIGAIVVLAAPWIRRRAGIRGDDVAHGTLLVTGVSPRPDGVTGEQFVTITGVINGPTVNEHVVYQRMAVDVEQWPTMGQLIPVVYSARNPDNWHFAPPETPESTVSDPQ
;
A
#
# COMPACT_ATOMS: atom_id res chain seq x y z
N MET A 1 -33.00 -20.16 -24.08
CA MET A 1 -33.53 -19.34 -22.97
C MET A 1 -33.10 -19.85 -21.59
N TRP A 2 -33.25 -21.15 -21.28
CA TRP A 2 -32.82 -21.73 -19.98
C TRP A 2 -31.30 -21.64 -19.72
N GLU A 3 -30.47 -21.83 -20.74
CA GLU A 3 -29.02 -21.72 -20.64
C GLU A 3 -28.54 -20.36 -20.10
N LEU A 4 -29.21 -19.26 -20.49
CA LEU A 4 -28.89 -17.92 -19.98
C LEU A 4 -29.23 -17.76 -18.50
N ALA A 5 -30.31 -18.41 -18.04
CA ALA A 5 -30.68 -18.41 -16.63
C ALA A 5 -29.68 -19.21 -15.77
N VAL A 6 -29.25 -20.38 -16.27
CA VAL A 6 -28.20 -21.18 -15.63
C VAL A 6 -26.86 -20.43 -15.59
N LEU A 7 -26.51 -19.74 -16.68
CA LEU A 7 -25.30 -18.93 -16.75
C LEU A 7 -25.32 -17.79 -15.74
N MET A 8 -26.42 -17.03 -15.64
CA MET A 8 -26.55 -15.96 -14.63
C MET A 8 -26.46 -16.50 -13.21
N LEU A 9 -27.06 -17.66 -12.93
CA LEU A 9 -27.00 -18.30 -11.62
C LEU A 9 -25.55 -18.69 -11.25
N LEU A 10 -24.80 -19.26 -12.20
CA LEU A 10 -23.40 -19.60 -11.99
C LEU A 10 -22.54 -18.35 -11.76
N ILE A 11 -22.72 -17.30 -12.56
CA ILE A 11 -22.00 -16.03 -12.36
C ILE A 11 -22.32 -15.44 -10.98
N GLY A 12 -23.59 -15.42 -10.58
CA GLY A 12 -24.01 -14.95 -9.26
C GLY A 12 -23.37 -15.75 -8.12
N ALA A 13 -23.36 -17.08 -8.22
CA ALA A 13 -22.71 -17.94 -7.24
C ALA A 13 -21.20 -17.68 -7.13
N ILE A 14 -20.52 -17.51 -8.27
CA ILE A 14 -19.09 -17.16 -8.32
C ILE A 14 -18.85 -15.80 -7.66
N VAL A 15 -19.67 -14.80 -7.97
CA VAL A 15 -19.55 -13.46 -7.37
C VAL A 15 -19.72 -13.51 -5.85
N VAL A 16 -20.70 -14.26 -5.34
CA VAL A 16 -20.92 -14.41 -3.89
C VAL A 16 -19.72 -15.07 -3.20
N LEU A 17 -19.13 -16.09 -3.82
CA LEU A 17 -17.96 -16.78 -3.27
C LEU A 17 -16.67 -15.93 -3.36
N ALA A 18 -16.50 -15.17 -4.45
CA ALA A 18 -15.32 -14.34 -4.69
C ALA A 18 -15.38 -12.99 -3.95
N ALA A 19 -16.57 -12.47 -3.65
CA ALA A 19 -16.77 -11.18 -2.98
C ALA A 19 -15.94 -10.99 -1.70
N PRO A 20 -15.89 -11.93 -0.73
CA PRO A 20 -15.08 -11.74 0.48
C PRO A 20 -13.58 -11.67 0.18
N TRP A 21 -13.08 -12.35 -0.84
CA TRP A 21 -11.67 -12.31 -1.24
C TRP A 21 -11.32 -10.97 -1.89
N ILE A 22 -12.20 -10.47 -2.76
CA ILE A 22 -12.03 -9.16 -3.40
C ILE A 22 -12.07 -8.04 -2.34
N ARG A 23 -13.01 -8.11 -1.39
CA ARG A 23 -13.11 -7.14 -0.29
C ARG A 23 -11.92 -7.18 0.67
N ARG A 24 -11.28 -8.34 0.89
CA ARG A 24 -10.04 -8.45 1.69
C ARG A 24 -8.83 -7.83 0.98
N ARG A 25 -8.83 -7.85 -0.36
CA ARG A 25 -7.76 -7.28 -1.18
C ARG A 25 -7.89 -5.76 -1.35
N ALA A 26 -9.08 -5.20 -1.18
CA ALA A 26 -9.39 -3.78 -1.36
C ALA A 26 -8.88 -2.85 -0.23
N GLY A 27 -7.87 -3.26 0.54
CA GLY A 27 -7.10 -2.34 1.36
C GLY A 27 -7.76 -1.97 2.70
N ILE A 28 -6.90 -1.40 3.53
CA ILE A 28 -7.08 -1.07 4.94
C ILE A 28 -8.40 -0.29 5.13
N ARG A 29 -9.33 -0.78 5.95
CA ARG A 29 -10.56 -0.04 6.29
C ARG A 29 -10.15 1.32 6.86
N GLY A 30 -10.79 2.40 6.41
CA GLY A 30 -10.46 3.78 6.78
C GLY A 30 -10.34 4.04 8.29
N ASP A 31 -11.05 3.27 9.12
CA ASP A 31 -11.01 3.39 10.59
C ASP A 31 -9.77 2.72 11.24
N ASP A 32 -9.06 1.86 10.52
CA ASP A 32 -7.87 1.12 10.98
C ASP A 32 -6.57 1.58 10.26
N VAL A 33 -6.62 2.68 9.48
CA VAL A 33 -5.44 3.25 8.80
C VAL A 33 -4.69 4.17 9.77
N ALA A 34 -3.45 3.84 10.07
CA ALA A 34 -2.53 4.71 10.80
C ALA A 34 -1.46 5.27 9.86
N HIS A 35 -0.97 6.47 10.16
CA HIS A 35 0.14 7.11 9.46
C HIS A 35 1.41 6.93 10.27
N GLY A 36 2.52 6.65 9.59
CA GLY A 36 3.82 6.45 10.22
C GLY A 36 4.96 6.80 9.29
N THR A 37 6.17 6.53 9.75
CA THR A 37 7.39 6.69 8.98
C THR A 37 8.12 5.35 8.89
N LEU A 38 8.50 4.98 7.68
CA LEU A 38 9.36 3.83 7.41
C LEU A 38 10.81 4.30 7.36
N LEU A 39 11.65 3.75 8.23
CA LEU A 39 13.10 3.79 8.07
C LEU A 39 13.53 2.62 7.19
N VAL A 40 14.07 2.92 6.02
CA VAL A 40 14.55 1.90 5.08
C VAL A 40 15.89 1.32 5.53
N THR A 41 15.96 0.01 5.70
CA THR A 41 17.17 -0.72 6.12
C THR A 41 17.71 -1.66 5.05
N GLY A 42 16.93 -1.93 4.00
CA GLY A 42 17.27 -2.79 2.88
C GLY A 42 16.48 -2.40 1.65
N VAL A 43 17.13 -2.35 0.49
CA VAL A 43 16.46 -2.14 -0.80
C VAL A 43 17.11 -3.05 -1.83
N SER A 44 16.31 -3.71 -2.67
CA SER A 44 16.84 -4.44 -3.82
C SER A 44 17.52 -3.48 -4.81
N PRO A 45 18.56 -3.93 -5.54
CA PRO A 45 19.22 -3.11 -6.54
C PRO A 45 18.24 -2.51 -7.55
N ARG A 46 18.45 -1.23 -7.90
CA ARG A 46 17.71 -0.57 -8.98
C ARG A 46 18.10 -1.23 -10.31
N PRO A 47 17.14 -1.59 -11.18
CA PRO A 47 17.44 -2.11 -12.49
C PRO A 47 17.97 -1.01 -13.42
N ASP A 48 19.01 -1.32 -14.19
CA ASP A 48 19.61 -0.41 -15.17
C ASP A 48 18.94 -0.52 -16.54
N GLY A 49 18.93 0.58 -17.30
CA GLY A 49 18.46 0.61 -18.69
C GLY A 49 16.95 0.44 -18.88
N VAL A 50 16.16 0.53 -17.81
CA VAL A 50 14.69 0.47 -17.84
C VAL A 50 14.08 1.76 -17.31
N THR A 51 12.83 2.02 -17.69
CA THR A 51 12.04 3.19 -17.26
C THR A 51 10.68 2.76 -16.72
N GLY A 52 10.01 3.65 -15.97
CA GLY A 52 8.69 3.41 -15.40
C GLY A 52 8.70 2.54 -14.15
N GLU A 53 7.56 1.90 -13.86
CA GLU A 53 7.38 1.08 -12.66
C GLU A 53 8.17 -0.22 -12.71
N GLN A 54 8.96 -0.48 -11.67
CA GLN A 54 9.68 -1.72 -11.47
C GLN A 54 9.47 -2.25 -10.05
N PHE A 55 9.66 -3.55 -9.88
CA PHE A 55 9.48 -4.16 -8.55
C PHE A 55 10.71 -3.96 -7.68
N VAL A 56 10.54 -3.24 -6.58
CA VAL A 56 11.52 -3.12 -5.51
C VAL A 56 11.14 -4.02 -4.35
N THR A 57 12.13 -4.61 -3.68
CA THR A 57 11.97 -5.24 -2.37
C THR A 57 12.58 -4.32 -1.32
N ILE A 58 11.78 -3.96 -0.32
CA ILE A 58 12.16 -3.03 0.75
C ILE A 58 12.11 -3.78 2.07
N THR A 59 13.15 -3.62 2.88
CA THR A 59 13.11 -3.90 4.32
C THR A 59 13.29 -2.62 5.10
N GLY A 60 12.67 -2.56 6.26
CA GLY A 60 12.74 -1.39 7.09
C GLY A 60 12.02 -1.55 8.41
N VAL A 61 11.89 -0.44 9.11
CA VAL A 61 11.23 -0.37 10.41
C VAL A 61 10.20 0.75 10.37
N ILE A 62 8.94 0.43 10.65
CA ILE A 62 7.85 1.40 10.75
C ILE A 62 7.75 1.89 12.19
N ASN A 63 7.69 3.22 12.34
CA ASN A 63 7.35 3.89 13.57
C ASN A 63 6.07 4.71 13.38
N GLY A 64 5.13 4.59 14.31
CA GLY A 64 3.86 5.31 14.25
C GLY A 64 3.07 5.25 15.56
N PRO A 65 1.88 5.87 15.61
CA PRO A 65 1.09 5.98 16.84
C PRO A 65 0.69 4.64 17.48
N THR A 66 0.62 3.58 16.66
CA THR A 66 0.17 2.25 17.08
C THR A 66 1.28 1.18 17.05
N VAL A 67 2.48 1.53 16.59
CA VAL A 67 3.62 0.61 16.49
C VAL A 67 4.92 1.31 16.89
N ASN A 68 5.71 0.64 17.73
CA ASN A 68 7.04 1.08 18.09
C ASN A 68 8.06 0.15 17.45
N GLU A 69 8.75 0.64 16.41
CA GLU A 69 9.80 -0.06 15.68
C GLU A 69 9.39 -1.42 15.06
N HIS A 70 8.28 -1.45 14.31
CA HIS A 70 7.83 -2.69 13.66
C HIS A 70 8.62 -2.99 12.38
N VAL A 71 9.33 -4.11 12.35
CA VAL A 71 10.14 -4.53 11.19
C VAL A 71 9.23 -5.01 10.06
N VAL A 72 9.47 -4.53 8.84
CA VAL A 72 8.71 -4.91 7.64
C VAL A 72 9.61 -5.39 6.51
N TYR A 73 9.01 -6.21 5.65
CA TYR A 73 9.57 -6.68 4.39
C TYR A 73 8.45 -6.67 3.35
N GLN A 74 8.60 -5.92 2.25
CA GLN A 74 7.58 -5.87 1.20
C GLN A 74 8.19 -5.71 -0.19
N ARG A 75 7.58 -6.38 -1.18
CA ARG A 75 7.84 -6.14 -2.61
C ARG A 75 6.71 -5.32 -3.21
N MET A 76 7.02 -4.23 -3.88
CA MET A 76 6.03 -3.35 -4.51
C MET A 76 6.55 -2.73 -5.81
N ALA A 77 5.65 -2.20 -6.63
CA ALA A 77 6.00 -1.44 -7.82
C ALA A 77 6.33 0.00 -7.44
N VAL A 78 7.46 0.51 -7.90
CA VAL A 78 7.92 1.89 -7.70
C VAL A 78 8.54 2.38 -9.00
N ASP A 79 8.37 3.66 -9.29
CA ASP A 79 9.05 4.29 -10.42
C ASP A 79 10.56 4.21 -10.23
N VAL A 80 11.28 3.78 -11.28
CA VAL A 80 12.75 3.66 -11.29
C VAL A 80 13.44 4.99 -10.97
N GLU A 81 12.83 6.14 -11.30
CA GLU A 81 13.34 7.47 -10.97
C GLU A 81 13.19 7.82 -9.49
N GLN A 82 12.29 7.15 -8.77
CA GLN A 82 11.99 7.35 -7.35
C GLN A 82 12.44 6.16 -6.50
N TRP A 83 13.47 5.43 -6.95
CA TRP A 83 13.93 4.23 -6.26
C TRP A 83 14.37 4.54 -4.82
N PRO A 84 13.85 3.82 -3.80
CA PRO A 84 14.22 4.04 -2.41
C PRO A 84 15.70 3.81 -2.15
N THR A 85 16.22 4.47 -1.12
CA THR A 85 17.61 4.32 -0.68
C THR A 85 17.71 3.88 0.77
N MET A 86 18.83 3.24 1.12
CA MET A 86 19.13 2.83 2.50
C MET A 86 19.20 4.06 3.42
N GLY A 87 18.57 3.97 4.59
CA GLY A 87 18.50 5.05 5.57
C GLY A 87 17.44 6.12 5.28
N GLN A 88 16.74 6.03 4.15
CA GLN A 88 15.67 6.95 3.82
C GLN A 88 14.50 6.81 4.80
N LEU A 89 13.93 7.95 5.19
CA LEU A 89 12.66 8.03 5.92
C LEU A 89 11.54 8.29 4.93
N ILE A 90 10.57 7.37 4.83
CA ILE A 90 9.46 7.47 3.88
C ILE A 90 8.14 7.50 4.65
N PRO A 91 7.27 8.50 4.43
CA PRO A 91 5.92 8.49 4.97
C PRO A 91 5.13 7.26 4.46
N VAL A 92 4.50 6.54 5.38
CA VAL A 92 3.70 5.36 5.06
C VAL A 92 2.36 5.41 5.75
N VAL A 93 1.41 4.71 5.16
CA VAL A 93 0.15 4.35 5.81
C VAL A 93 0.12 2.84 5.99
N TYR A 94 -0.36 2.40 7.14
CA TYR A 94 -0.34 0.99 7.54
C TYR A 94 -1.61 0.63 8.31
N SER A 95 -1.98 -0.65 8.32
CA SER A 95 -3.08 -1.11 9.17
C SER A 95 -2.63 -1.18 10.63
N ALA A 96 -3.34 -0.51 11.53
CA ALA A 96 -3.09 -0.60 12.97
C ALA A 96 -3.25 -2.05 13.50
N ARG A 97 -4.05 -2.88 12.84
CA ARG A 97 -4.27 -4.28 13.20
C ARG A 97 -3.21 -5.22 12.63
N ASN A 98 -2.68 -4.91 11.45
CA ASN A 98 -1.62 -5.69 10.81
C ASN A 98 -0.63 -4.75 10.09
N PRO A 99 0.43 -4.30 10.78
CA PRO A 99 1.38 -3.33 10.24
C PRO A 99 2.17 -3.83 9.02
N ASP A 100 2.19 -5.14 8.75
CA ASP A 100 2.77 -5.70 7.52
C ASP A 100 1.96 -5.33 6.27
N ASN A 101 0.71 -4.89 6.43
CA ASN A 101 -0.09 -4.31 5.36
C ASN A 101 0.09 -2.79 5.34
N TRP A 102 1.05 -2.33 4.54
CA TRP A 102 1.40 -0.92 4.40
C TRP A 102 1.66 -0.53 2.94
N HIS A 103 1.62 0.77 2.68
CA HIS A 103 2.03 1.39 1.42
C HIS A 103 2.58 2.79 1.67
N PHE A 104 3.26 3.35 0.67
CA PHE A 104 3.68 4.74 0.73
C PHE A 104 2.47 5.65 0.88
N ALA A 105 2.60 6.67 1.73
CA ALA A 105 1.57 7.68 1.84
C ALA A 105 1.46 8.43 0.49
N PRO A 106 0.25 8.84 0.09
CA PRO A 106 0.08 9.77 -1.03
C PRO A 106 0.94 11.02 -0.80
N PRO A 107 1.47 11.65 -1.87
CA PRO A 107 2.15 12.94 -1.74
C PRO A 107 1.23 13.93 -1.03
N GLU A 108 1.72 14.61 0.00
CA GLU A 108 1.00 15.74 0.59
C GLU A 108 0.77 16.75 -0.53
N THR A 109 -0.49 16.93 -0.92
CA THR A 109 -0.86 18.03 -1.81
C THR A 109 -0.67 19.31 -0.99
N PRO A 110 0.11 20.30 -1.44
CA PRO A 110 0.42 21.52 -0.68
C PRO A 110 -0.77 22.50 -0.54
N GLU A 111 -1.96 22.00 -0.21
CA GLU A 111 -3.18 22.75 0.01
C GLU A 111 -3.56 22.73 1.50
N SER A 112 -2.70 23.29 2.36
CA SER A 112 -3.08 23.71 3.72
C SER A 112 -2.07 24.67 4.35
N THR A 113 -1.54 25.60 3.54
CA THR A 113 -0.82 26.78 4.06
C THR A 113 -1.37 28.07 3.44
N VAL A 114 -2.70 28.20 3.33
CA VAL A 114 -3.36 29.50 3.15
C VAL A 114 -4.72 29.46 3.86
N SER A 115 -4.74 29.79 5.14
CA SER A 115 -5.88 30.43 5.85
C SER A 115 -5.44 30.74 7.27
N ASP A 116 -4.48 31.64 7.41
CA ASP A 116 -4.41 32.51 8.58
C ASP A 116 -4.65 33.94 8.09
N PRO A 117 -5.89 34.46 8.19
CA PRO A 117 -6.11 35.88 8.26
C PRO A 117 -6.24 36.27 9.74
N GLN A 118 -5.23 37.04 10.16
CA GLN A 118 -5.20 38.01 11.25
C GLN A 118 -6.55 38.57 11.72
#